data_AF-A0A522DAI2-F1
#
_entry.id   AF-A0A522DAI2-F1
#
_cell.length_a   1.000
_cell.length_b   1.000
_cell.length_c   1.000
_cell.angle_alpha   90.00
_cell.angle_beta   90.00
_cell.angle_gamma   90.00
#
_symmetry.space_group_name_H-M   'P 1'
#
loop_
_entity.id
_entity.type
_entity.pdbx_description
1 polymer ?
#
loop_
_entity_poly.entity_id
_entity_poly.type
_entity_poly.pdbx_seq_one_letter_code
_entity_poly.pdbx_strand_id
1 'polypeptide(L)'
;MKKEDEEQLGNILIKTLREHFLNGFRSGSPIELFRLRKFVAEDFGEEIDLSDEELNSAILSRGTLFDGKLYIVGANVTNRIKSEIDTAMTEGAEVIFYSAFYEKNEDWLFSANIISKDMLKNILVKLCPRFAHTMKYFALQMQSGHVLSKVRREVLRVWGADVLLSYEQLSERLPYVPVDKIKNVLAQNKDFIWNSEGVYTHISSVDINDEERAAITNYVAMAYRKCGYASLSDIPLGEIVERNCELTLTAVRNATFEIIIADKYDRRGKIVMSKGDTLDALSIMKEHCRSLEKCTLQELLNFERELTGEAHRWIPMEAGNTVLVRIDKDTYLADKYVHFNADIIDEAIGLFVKGDYLPLKSFTTFGAFPDCGQTWNLFILESYCRRFSRKFRFGTPSVNSRNAGAIIRKSCGMDYTEIMTCAVANADVPLKEAAVGKFLYESGYTGRKTTAQVNEIIDKARAIRERMD
;
A
#
# COMPACT_ATOMS: atom_id res chain seq x y z
N MET A 1 32.65 -29.78 51.18
CA MET A 1 33.34 -28.48 50.96
C MET A 1 32.75 -27.46 51.90
N LYS A 2 33.58 -26.61 52.51
CA LYS A 2 33.08 -25.46 53.29
C LYS A 2 32.46 -24.47 52.31
N LYS A 3 31.49 -23.68 52.76
CA LYS A 3 30.81 -22.65 51.96
C LYS A 3 31.79 -21.68 51.26
N GLU A 4 32.96 -21.46 51.87
CA GLU A 4 34.07 -20.67 51.31
C GLU A 4 34.72 -21.34 50.08
N ASP A 5 34.92 -22.66 50.09
CA ASP A 5 35.56 -23.39 48.98
C ASP A 5 34.66 -23.38 47.72
N GLU A 6 33.33 -23.46 47.89
CA GLU A 6 32.35 -23.39 46.79
C GLU A 6 32.26 -22.00 46.16
N GLU A 7 32.44 -20.95 46.96
CA GLU A 7 32.43 -19.56 46.51
C GLU A 7 33.74 -19.21 45.76
N GLN A 8 34.86 -19.73 46.24
CA GLN A 8 36.17 -19.59 45.60
C GLN A 8 36.21 -20.29 44.23
N LEU A 9 35.77 -21.55 44.17
CA LEU A 9 35.64 -22.28 42.90
C LEU A 9 34.67 -21.59 41.94
N GLY A 10 33.57 -21.03 42.46
CA GLY A 10 32.62 -20.26 41.66
C GLY A 10 33.24 -19.03 40.99
N ASN A 11 34.10 -18.30 41.70
CA ASN A 11 34.78 -17.13 41.17
C ASN A 11 35.83 -17.48 40.11
N ILE A 12 36.58 -18.57 40.31
CA ILE A 12 37.55 -19.08 39.34
C ILE A 12 36.83 -19.45 38.03
N LEU A 13 35.77 -20.24 38.11
CA LEU A 13 34.96 -20.62 36.94
C LEU A 13 34.43 -19.41 36.18
N ILE A 14 33.89 -18.40 36.88
CA ILE A 14 33.39 -17.17 36.26
C ILE A 14 34.51 -16.41 35.54
N LYS A 15 35.69 -16.32 36.15
CA LYS A 15 36.83 -15.59 35.58
C LYS A 15 37.36 -16.30 34.33
N THR A 16 37.59 -17.61 34.38
CA THR A 16 38.01 -18.40 33.21
C THR A 16 36.99 -18.35 32.07
N LEU A 17 35.69 -18.45 32.38
CA LEU A 17 34.63 -18.36 31.37
C LEU A 17 34.59 -16.98 30.69
N ARG A 18 34.91 -15.89 31.42
CA ARG A 18 34.97 -14.55 30.84
C ARG A 18 36.20 -14.32 29.98
N GLU A 19 37.36 -14.85 30.39
CA GLU A 19 38.64 -14.59 29.72
C GLU A 19 38.83 -15.47 28.48
N HIS A 20 38.44 -16.75 28.54
CA HIS A 20 38.74 -17.73 27.49
C HIS A 20 37.52 -18.15 26.64
N PHE A 21 36.30 -17.89 27.10
CA PHE A 21 35.06 -18.32 26.43
C PHE A 21 34.17 -17.15 26.01
N LEU A 22 34.75 -16.11 25.41
CA LEU A 22 34.06 -14.90 24.92
C LEU A 22 32.89 -15.20 23.96
N ASN A 23 33.00 -16.27 23.16
CA ASN A 23 31.95 -16.67 22.20
C ASN A 23 30.91 -17.64 22.78
N GLY A 24 30.85 -17.74 24.11
CA GLY A 24 29.99 -18.64 24.86
C GLY A 24 30.58 -20.04 25.02
N PHE A 25 30.29 -20.67 26.15
CA PHE A 25 30.70 -22.04 26.49
C PHE A 25 29.65 -23.06 26.03
N ARG A 26 30.01 -24.02 25.19
CA ARG A 26 29.07 -25.06 24.72
C ARG A 26 28.80 -26.08 25.82
N SER A 27 27.60 -26.02 26.40
CA SER A 27 27.17 -26.96 27.43
C SER A 27 27.13 -28.40 26.89
N GLY A 28 27.60 -29.37 27.69
CA GLY A 28 27.58 -30.79 27.32
C GLY A 28 28.65 -31.22 26.30
N SER A 29 29.63 -30.36 25.98
CA SER A 29 30.77 -30.71 25.13
C SER A 29 31.96 -31.19 25.98
N PRO A 30 32.37 -32.48 25.88
CA PRO A 30 33.55 -32.98 26.60
C PRO A 30 34.83 -32.21 26.25
N ILE A 31 34.93 -31.74 25.00
CA ILE A 31 36.07 -30.97 24.50
C ILE A 31 36.15 -29.60 25.16
N GLU A 32 35.01 -28.93 25.39
CA GLU A 32 35.02 -27.62 26.07
C GLU A 32 35.25 -27.75 27.57
N LEU A 33 34.72 -28.79 28.21
CA LEU A 33 35.04 -29.09 29.61
C LEU A 33 36.53 -29.35 29.81
N PHE A 34 37.15 -30.13 28.92
CA PHE A 34 38.59 -30.36 28.96
C PHE A 34 39.38 -29.04 28.81
N ARG A 35 38.99 -28.17 27.88
CA ARG A 35 39.61 -26.84 27.71
C ARG A 35 39.44 -25.97 28.95
N LEU A 36 38.26 -25.97 29.56
CA LEU A 36 38.00 -25.21 30.79
C LEU A 36 38.91 -25.67 31.93
N ARG A 37 39.00 -26.99 32.18
CA ARG A 37 39.90 -27.56 33.21
C ARG A 37 41.35 -27.17 32.95
N LYS A 38 41.79 -27.24 31.69
CA LYS A 38 43.13 -26.83 31.28
C LYS A 38 43.40 -25.35 31.58
N PHE A 39 42.50 -24.44 31.19
CA PHE A 39 42.68 -23.01 31.46
C PHE A 39 42.65 -22.69 32.96
N VAL A 40 41.82 -23.38 33.75
CA VAL A 40 41.82 -23.21 35.22
C VAL A 40 43.17 -23.63 35.83
N ALA A 41 43.72 -24.76 35.40
CA ALA A 41 45.04 -25.22 35.84
C ALA A 41 46.16 -24.27 35.41
N GLU A 42 46.09 -23.73 34.18
CA GLU A 42 47.09 -22.78 33.65
C GLU A 42 47.03 -21.40 34.33
N ASP A 43 45.84 -20.86 34.59
CA ASP A 43 45.66 -19.49 35.09
C ASP A 43 45.69 -19.41 36.63
N PHE A 44 45.28 -20.47 37.34
CA PHE A 44 45.10 -20.46 38.80
C PHE A 44 45.91 -21.54 39.52
N GLY A 45 46.52 -22.50 38.80
CA GLY A 45 47.27 -23.60 39.40
C GLY A 45 46.40 -24.59 40.19
N GLU A 46 45.08 -24.57 39.96
CA GLU A 46 44.11 -25.45 40.62
C GLU A 46 43.62 -26.55 39.66
N GLU A 47 43.54 -27.78 40.17
CA GLU A 47 42.88 -28.88 39.45
C GLU A 47 41.44 -29.02 39.93
N ILE A 48 40.50 -28.97 38.98
CA ILE A 48 39.08 -29.19 39.28
C ILE A 48 38.84 -30.69 39.44
N ASP A 49 38.54 -31.14 40.66
CA ASP A 49 38.29 -32.55 41.01
C ASP A 49 36.78 -32.91 40.99
N LEU A 50 35.97 -32.14 40.27
CA LEU A 50 34.54 -32.42 40.05
C LEU A 50 34.32 -33.35 38.86
N SER A 51 33.28 -34.18 38.91
CA SER A 51 32.83 -34.92 37.72
C SER A 51 32.34 -33.97 36.61
N ASP A 52 32.29 -34.44 35.36
CA ASP A 52 31.82 -33.63 34.22
C ASP A 52 30.35 -33.17 34.39
N GLU A 53 29.54 -33.98 35.09
CA GLU A 53 28.13 -33.69 35.38
C GLU A 53 28.00 -32.60 36.45
N GLU A 54 28.76 -32.70 37.54
CA GLU A 54 28.79 -31.70 38.59
C GLU A 54 29.36 -30.37 38.10
N LEU A 55 30.43 -30.42 37.29
CA LEU A 55 31.04 -29.23 36.69
C LEU A 55 30.07 -28.53 35.73
N ASN A 56 29.38 -29.28 34.85
CA ASN A 56 28.34 -28.70 33.99
C ASN A 56 27.21 -28.04 34.80
N SER A 57 26.74 -28.68 35.87
CA SER A 57 25.70 -28.12 36.74
C SER A 57 26.16 -26.83 37.43
N ALA A 58 27.40 -26.81 37.92
CA ALA A 58 28.02 -25.63 38.52
C ALA A 58 28.18 -24.47 37.51
N ILE A 59 28.51 -24.77 36.26
CA ILE A 59 28.64 -23.78 35.19
C ILE A 59 27.26 -23.23 34.79
N LEU A 60 26.27 -24.11 34.56
CA LEU A 60 24.91 -23.73 34.16
C LEU A 60 24.20 -22.82 35.17
N SER A 61 24.43 -23.03 36.47
CA SER A 61 23.84 -22.19 37.52
C SER A 61 24.39 -20.75 37.58
N ARG A 62 25.53 -20.47 36.91
CA ARG A 62 26.26 -19.20 36.97
C ARG A 62 26.13 -18.33 35.71
N GLY A 63 25.47 -18.83 34.66
CA GLY A 63 25.35 -18.12 33.37
C GLY A 63 23.95 -18.13 32.76
N THR A 64 23.85 -17.52 31.59
CA THR A 64 22.64 -17.50 30.77
C THR A 64 22.81 -18.46 29.60
N LEU A 65 22.03 -19.54 29.58
CA LEU A 65 21.99 -20.49 28.47
C LEU A 65 21.18 -19.90 27.30
N PHE A 66 21.79 -19.82 26.13
CA PHE A 66 21.19 -19.35 24.90
C PHE A 66 21.77 -20.12 23.70
N ASP A 67 20.89 -20.69 22.88
CA ASP A 67 21.26 -21.45 21.66
C ASP A 67 22.35 -22.53 21.89
N GLY A 68 22.21 -23.31 22.98
CA GLY A 68 23.16 -24.38 23.34
C GLY A 68 24.50 -23.90 23.91
N LYS A 69 24.67 -22.59 24.12
CA LYS A 69 25.86 -21.98 24.72
C LYS A 69 25.54 -21.23 25.99
N LEU A 70 26.45 -21.24 26.95
CA LEU A 70 26.37 -20.49 28.18
C LEU A 70 27.18 -19.19 28.05
N TYR A 71 26.54 -18.08 28.42
CA TYR A 71 27.16 -16.77 28.46
C TYR A 71 27.15 -16.22 29.88
N ILE A 72 28.28 -15.65 30.32
CA ILE A 72 28.38 -15.00 31.63
C ILE A 72 28.09 -13.51 31.47
N VAL A 73 26.94 -13.08 32.01
CA VAL A 73 26.54 -11.68 32.07
C VAL A 73 26.83 -11.13 33.47
N GLY A 74 27.62 -10.05 33.55
CA GLY A 74 28.00 -9.46 34.83
C GLY A 74 26.84 -8.76 35.55
N ALA A 75 26.87 -8.74 36.89
CA ALA A 75 25.88 -8.03 37.69
C ALA A 75 25.84 -6.51 37.36
N ASN A 76 27.00 -5.91 37.07
CA ASN A 76 27.13 -4.53 36.59
C ASN A 76 26.32 -4.28 35.30
N VAL A 77 26.38 -5.20 34.34
CA VAL A 77 25.63 -5.14 33.07
C VAL A 77 24.13 -5.24 33.35
N THR A 78 23.70 -6.17 34.19
CA THR A 78 22.28 -6.32 34.55
C THR A 78 21.72 -5.09 35.29
N ASN A 79 22.54 -4.45 36.14
CA ASN A 79 22.17 -3.21 36.82
C ASN A 79 22.10 -2.03 35.86
N ARG A 80 23.03 -1.94 34.90
CA ARG A 80 22.99 -0.94 33.83
C ARG A 80 21.74 -1.08 32.98
N ILE A 81 21.38 -2.30 32.56
CA ILE A 81 20.13 -2.58 31.83
C ILE A 81 18.91 -2.08 32.61
N LYS A 82 18.82 -2.39 33.91
CA LYS A 82 17.71 -1.93 34.76
C LYS A 82 17.67 -0.41 34.84
N SER A 83 18.81 0.24 35.03
CA SER A 83 18.90 1.71 35.08
C SER A 83 18.41 2.35 33.78
N GLU A 84 18.84 1.85 32.61
CA GLU A 84 18.40 2.37 31.31
C GLU A 84 16.87 2.26 31.13
N ILE A 85 16.30 1.14 31.55
CA ILE A 85 14.85 0.92 31.49
C ILE A 85 14.12 1.86 32.44
N ASP A 86 14.60 2.00 33.67
CA ASP A 86 13.95 2.83 34.68
C ASP A 86 14.04 4.32 34.34
N THR A 87 15.15 4.77 33.75
CA THR A 87 15.27 6.11 33.17
C THR A 87 14.24 6.31 32.05
N ALA A 88 14.18 5.39 31.08
CA ALA A 88 13.24 5.48 29.96
C ALA A 88 11.77 5.54 30.43
N MET A 89 11.42 4.74 31.43
CA MET A 89 10.07 4.73 32.00
C MET A 89 9.77 6.01 32.80
N THR A 90 10.76 6.56 33.51
CA THR A 90 10.63 7.84 34.24
C THR A 90 10.45 9.02 33.30
N GLU A 91 11.08 8.98 32.12
CA GLU A 91 10.88 9.93 31.02
C GLU A 91 9.52 9.77 30.31
N GLY A 92 8.71 8.79 30.76
CA GLY A 92 7.33 8.59 30.31
C GLY A 92 7.17 7.60 29.17
N ALA A 93 8.19 6.79 28.83
CA ALA A 93 8.05 5.77 27.80
C ALA A 93 7.05 4.68 28.21
N GLU A 94 6.00 4.48 27.42
CA GLU A 94 5.01 3.43 27.69
C GLU A 94 5.38 2.04 27.14
N VAL A 95 6.29 1.98 26.17
CA VAL A 95 6.65 0.75 25.46
C VAL A 95 8.11 0.77 25.03
N ILE A 96 8.80 -0.36 25.21
CA ILE A 96 10.19 -0.56 24.77
C ILE A 96 10.25 -1.83 23.91
N PHE A 97 10.71 -1.69 22.67
CA PHE A 97 10.94 -2.83 21.78
C PHE A 97 12.32 -3.43 22.03
N TYR A 98 12.40 -4.76 22.07
CA TYR A 98 13.68 -5.44 22.30
C TYR A 98 14.70 -5.15 21.21
N SER A 99 14.25 -5.06 19.94
CA SER A 99 15.14 -4.73 18.83
C SER A 99 15.72 -3.33 18.98
N ALA A 100 14.86 -2.33 19.18
CA ALA A 100 15.29 -0.93 19.31
C ALA A 100 16.18 -0.72 20.55
N PHE A 101 15.85 -1.34 21.68
CA PHE A 101 16.70 -1.29 22.87
C PHE A 101 18.07 -1.92 22.62
N TYR A 102 18.12 -3.07 21.95
CA TYR A 102 19.36 -3.75 21.63
C TYR A 102 20.20 -2.93 20.65
N GLU A 103 19.63 -2.48 19.54
CA GLU A 103 20.30 -1.66 18.51
C GLU A 103 20.89 -0.37 19.11
N LYS A 104 20.16 0.34 19.96
CA LYS A 104 20.65 1.55 20.66
C LYS A 104 21.88 1.25 21.54
N ASN A 105 21.93 0.06 22.12
CA ASN A 105 22.87 -0.31 23.18
C ASN A 105 23.85 -1.40 22.75
N GLU A 106 23.96 -1.67 21.45
CA GLU A 106 24.60 -2.87 20.92
C GLU A 106 26.06 -2.96 21.34
N ASP A 107 26.81 -1.87 21.25
CA ASP A 107 28.24 -1.83 21.55
C ASP A 107 28.59 -2.42 22.93
N TRP A 108 27.89 -1.97 23.98
CA TRP A 108 28.18 -2.41 25.33
C TRP A 108 27.43 -3.69 25.71
N LEU A 109 26.29 -4.00 25.07
CA LEU A 109 25.59 -5.27 25.27
C LEU A 109 26.38 -6.44 24.66
N PHE A 110 26.85 -6.26 23.43
CA PHE A 110 27.65 -7.25 22.72
C PHE A 110 28.98 -7.50 23.44
N SER A 111 29.67 -6.43 23.85
CA SER A 111 30.88 -6.51 24.67
C SER A 111 30.65 -7.20 26.02
N ALA A 112 29.40 -7.19 26.51
CA ALA A 112 28.98 -7.85 27.73
C ALA A 112 28.40 -9.27 27.51
N ASN A 113 28.69 -9.89 26.35
CA ASN A 113 28.25 -11.22 25.96
C ASN A 113 26.73 -11.36 25.77
N ILE A 114 26.00 -10.27 25.59
CA ILE A 114 24.59 -10.29 25.17
C ILE A 114 24.58 -10.12 23.65
N ILE A 115 24.53 -11.25 22.93
CA ILE A 115 24.83 -11.30 21.49
C ILE A 115 23.62 -11.09 20.57
N SER A 116 22.41 -11.01 21.14
CA SER A 116 21.20 -10.83 20.34
C SER A 116 20.05 -10.23 21.15
N LYS A 117 19.08 -9.65 20.44
CA LYS A 117 17.81 -9.19 21.01
C LYS A 117 17.00 -10.29 21.69
N ASP A 118 17.09 -11.53 21.19
CA ASP A 118 16.36 -12.68 21.75
C ASP A 118 16.99 -13.14 23.07
N MET A 119 18.32 -13.10 23.15
CA MET A 119 19.04 -13.31 24.41
C MET A 119 18.72 -12.20 25.42
N LEU A 120 18.75 -10.93 24.99
CA LEU A 120 18.36 -9.79 25.83
C LEU A 120 16.93 -9.96 26.37
N LYS A 121 15.97 -10.36 25.52
CA LYS A 121 14.60 -10.64 25.95
C LYS A 121 14.55 -11.68 27.07
N ASN A 122 15.25 -12.81 26.91
CA ASN A 122 15.29 -13.87 27.93
C ASN A 122 15.84 -13.37 29.27
N ILE A 123 16.84 -12.49 29.23
CA ILE A 123 17.41 -11.83 30.42
C ILE A 123 16.38 -10.88 31.04
N LEU A 124 15.75 -10.01 30.23
CA LEU A 124 14.79 -9.00 30.71
C LEU A 124 13.55 -9.59 31.36
N VAL A 125 13.03 -10.71 30.83
CA VAL A 125 11.90 -11.43 31.43
C VAL A 125 12.20 -11.86 32.86
N LYS A 126 13.46 -12.24 33.15
CA LYS A 126 13.91 -12.62 34.50
C LYS A 126 14.22 -11.40 35.37
N LEU A 127 14.87 -10.38 34.80
CA LEU A 127 15.32 -9.19 35.53
C LEU A 127 14.18 -8.27 35.94
N CYS A 128 13.14 -8.15 35.11
CA CYS A 128 12.09 -7.17 35.28
C CYS A 128 10.68 -7.79 35.15
N PRO A 129 10.32 -8.78 35.99
CA PRO A 129 9.05 -9.50 35.89
C PRO A 129 7.81 -8.62 36.13
N ARG A 130 8.02 -7.39 36.65
CA ARG A 130 6.97 -6.38 36.83
C ARG A 130 6.37 -5.88 35.51
N PHE A 131 7.06 -6.05 34.38
CA PHE A 131 6.57 -5.60 33.08
C PHE A 131 5.79 -6.71 32.37
N ALA A 132 4.84 -6.29 31.54
CA ALA A 132 4.19 -7.19 30.60
C ALA A 132 5.11 -7.44 29.39
N HIS A 133 5.61 -8.67 29.26
CA HIS A 133 6.48 -9.07 28.16
C HIS A 133 5.67 -9.70 27.01
N THR A 134 5.96 -9.27 25.78
CA THR A 134 5.44 -9.88 24.55
C THR A 134 6.57 -10.49 23.72
N MET A 135 6.28 -10.96 22.50
CA MET A 135 7.30 -11.44 21.59
C MET A 135 8.27 -10.35 21.12
N LYS A 136 7.82 -9.09 20.98
CA LYS A 136 8.60 -8.01 20.35
C LYS A 136 8.94 -6.84 21.26
N TYR A 137 8.18 -6.63 22.33
CA TYR A 137 8.33 -5.49 23.23
C TYR A 137 7.89 -5.84 24.66
N PHE A 138 8.14 -4.92 25.59
CA PHE A 138 7.59 -4.95 26.94
C PHE A 138 7.03 -3.58 27.35
N ALA A 139 6.12 -3.56 28.32
CA ALA A 139 5.41 -2.36 28.77
C ALA A 139 4.95 -2.45 30.24
N LEU A 140 4.64 -1.30 30.87
CA LEU A 140 4.25 -1.18 32.29
C LEU A 140 2.95 -1.94 32.65
N GLN A 141 1.98 -1.98 31.73
CA GLN A 141 0.75 -2.77 31.85
C GLN A 141 0.32 -3.30 30.47
N MET A 142 -0.20 -4.54 30.45
CA MET A 142 -1.11 -4.99 29.39
C MET A 142 -2.44 -4.25 29.56
N GLN A 143 -2.47 -2.95 29.27
CA GLN A 143 -3.74 -2.38 28.85
C GLN A 143 -4.13 -3.13 27.57
N SER A 144 -5.40 -3.54 27.45
CA SER A 144 -5.99 -4.33 26.36
C SER A 144 -5.91 -3.70 24.96
N GLY A 145 -5.08 -2.69 24.77
CA GLY A 145 -4.88 -1.99 23.51
C GLY A 145 -3.84 -2.65 22.61
N HIS A 146 -4.10 -2.57 21.31
CA HIS A 146 -3.19 -2.94 20.24
C HIS A 146 -1.85 -2.18 20.36
N VAL A 147 -0.72 -2.81 19.99
CA VAL A 147 0.63 -2.20 20.06
C VAL A 147 0.70 -0.82 19.38
N LEU A 148 -0.04 -0.63 18.29
CA LEU A 148 -0.10 0.64 17.57
C LEU A 148 -0.70 1.78 18.40
N SER A 149 -1.63 1.49 19.32
CA SER A 149 -2.19 2.50 20.21
C SER A 149 -1.17 3.01 21.23
N LYS A 150 -0.26 2.15 21.70
CA LYS A 150 0.85 2.54 22.57
C LYS A 150 1.86 3.40 21.82
N VAL A 151 2.25 2.96 20.62
CA VAL A 151 3.15 3.73 19.75
C VAL A 151 2.55 5.09 19.38
N ARG A 152 1.24 5.16 19.12
CA ARG A 152 0.53 6.43 18.91
C ARG A 152 0.68 7.38 20.09
N ARG A 153 0.49 6.91 21.32
CA ARG A 153 0.65 7.76 22.52
C ARG A 153 2.09 8.23 22.69
N GLU A 154 3.06 7.36 22.44
CA GLU A 154 4.47 7.74 22.43
C GLU A 154 4.76 8.84 21.40
N VAL A 155 4.25 8.69 20.17
CA VAL A 155 4.37 9.71 19.12
C VAL A 155 3.73 11.03 19.57
N LEU A 156 2.52 11.01 20.13
CA LEU A 156 1.86 12.21 20.64
C LEU A 156 2.62 12.87 21.80
N ARG A 157 3.19 12.07 22.72
CA ARG A 157 3.97 12.55 23.85
C ARG A 157 5.20 13.33 23.39
N VAL A 158 5.93 12.81 22.40
CA VAL A 158 7.12 13.48 21.87
C VAL A 158 6.80 14.56 20.83
N TRP A 159 5.55 14.63 20.36
CA TRP A 159 5.10 15.66 19.42
C TRP A 159 5.13 17.04 20.08
N GLY A 160 4.63 17.13 21.32
CA GLY A 160 4.66 18.36 22.11
C GLY A 160 3.97 19.53 21.40
N ALA A 161 4.70 20.63 21.27
CA ALA A 161 4.23 21.88 20.64
C ALA A 161 4.69 22.04 19.18
N ASP A 162 5.38 21.05 18.61
CA ASP A 162 5.87 21.14 17.23
C ASP A 162 4.69 21.07 16.23
N VAL A 163 4.73 21.92 15.22
CA VAL A 163 3.74 21.90 14.13
C VAL A 163 4.04 20.79 13.14
N LEU A 164 5.32 20.56 12.83
CA LEU A 164 5.80 19.57 11.88
C LEU A 164 6.90 18.72 12.49
N LEU A 165 6.84 17.41 12.24
CA LEU A 165 7.93 16.48 12.57
C LEU A 165 8.19 15.50 11.43
N SER A 166 9.48 15.20 11.22
CA SER A 166 9.95 14.18 10.29
C SER A 166 10.09 12.80 10.95
N TYR A 167 10.20 11.75 10.14
CA TYR A 167 10.51 10.40 10.64
C TYR A 167 11.82 10.36 11.43
N GLU A 168 12.84 11.09 10.99
CA GLU A 168 14.16 11.16 11.62
C GLU A 168 14.04 11.81 13.00
N GLN A 169 13.39 12.98 13.09
CA GLN A 169 13.17 13.68 14.36
C GLN A 169 12.36 12.83 15.35
N LEU A 170 11.33 12.12 14.87
CA LEU A 170 10.55 11.21 15.71
C LEU A 170 11.38 10.00 16.16
N SER A 171 12.22 9.46 15.29
CA SER A 171 13.09 8.32 15.61
C SER A 171 14.16 8.70 16.64
N GLU A 172 14.71 9.92 16.57
CA GLU A 172 15.65 10.44 17.56
C GLU A 172 14.98 10.62 18.93
N ARG A 173 13.73 11.12 18.94
CA ARG A 173 12.95 11.33 20.17
C ARG A 173 12.37 10.03 20.75
N LEU A 174 12.21 8.98 19.94
CA LEU A 174 11.67 7.67 20.32
C LEU A 174 12.68 6.54 20.08
N PRO A 175 13.83 6.55 20.75
CA PRO A 175 14.92 5.61 20.48
C PRO A 175 14.58 4.15 20.80
N TYR A 176 13.48 3.90 21.52
CA TYR A 176 13.02 2.56 21.90
C TYR A 176 11.85 2.04 21.05
N VAL A 177 11.45 2.79 20.02
CA VAL A 177 10.38 2.43 19.08
C VAL A 177 10.97 2.30 17.68
N PRO A 178 10.84 1.14 17.00
CA PRO A 178 11.34 0.99 15.65
C PRO A 178 10.69 1.98 14.68
N VAL A 179 11.47 2.56 13.77
CA VAL A 179 11.00 3.55 12.79
C VAL A 179 9.82 3.06 11.96
N ASP A 180 9.79 1.77 11.60
CA ASP A 180 8.67 1.18 10.86
C ASP A 180 7.36 1.23 11.65
N LYS A 181 7.41 1.17 12.98
CA LYS A 181 6.22 1.30 13.83
C LYS A 181 5.74 2.74 13.90
N ILE A 182 6.66 3.70 13.92
CA ILE A 182 6.33 5.12 13.82
C ILE A 182 5.66 5.40 12.47
N LYS A 183 6.27 4.98 11.36
CA LYS A 183 5.73 5.10 10.00
C LYS A 183 4.32 4.51 9.88
N ASN A 184 4.12 3.30 10.43
CA ASN A 184 2.80 2.64 10.41
C ASN A 184 1.73 3.44 11.17
N VAL A 185 2.07 4.02 12.33
CA VAL A 185 1.12 4.84 13.10
C VAL A 185 0.75 6.12 12.34
N LEU A 186 1.74 6.82 11.78
CA LEU A 186 1.51 8.05 11.04
C LEU A 186 0.67 7.81 9.76
N ALA A 187 0.88 6.67 9.09
CA ALA A 187 0.14 6.34 7.87
C ALA A 187 -1.29 5.84 8.11
N GLN A 188 -1.54 5.12 9.22
CA GLN A 188 -2.85 4.50 9.48
C GLN A 188 -3.79 5.39 10.28
N ASN A 189 -3.27 6.39 10.98
CA ASN A 189 -4.06 7.23 11.85
C ASN A 189 -4.35 8.57 11.19
N LYS A 190 -5.64 8.88 11.05
CA LYS A 190 -6.15 10.09 10.37
C LYS A 190 -5.81 11.40 11.10
N ASP A 191 -5.45 11.32 12.37
CA ASP A 191 -5.08 12.50 13.16
C ASP A 191 -3.68 13.03 12.79
N PHE A 192 -2.85 12.20 12.12
CA PHE A 192 -1.58 12.65 11.54
C PHE A 192 -1.77 12.93 10.05
N ILE A 193 -1.50 14.17 9.67
CA ILE A 193 -1.71 14.66 8.31
C ILE A 193 -0.37 14.73 7.60
N TRP A 194 -0.27 14.03 6.47
CA TRP A 194 0.89 14.10 5.59
C TRP A 194 1.07 15.52 5.05
N ASN A 195 2.28 16.07 5.19
CA ASN A 195 2.63 17.40 4.69
C ASN A 195 3.53 17.33 3.46
N SER A 196 4.60 16.55 3.56
CA SER A 196 5.57 16.28 2.50
C SER A 196 6.26 14.95 2.76
N GLU A 197 7.17 14.54 1.87
CA GLU A 197 7.89 13.27 2.01
C GLU A 197 8.56 13.16 3.39
N GLY A 198 8.14 12.18 4.19
CA GLY A 198 8.66 11.92 5.52
C GLY A 198 8.23 12.90 6.62
N VAL A 199 7.43 13.93 6.31
CA VAL A 199 7.05 14.99 7.25
C VAL A 199 5.53 15.05 7.44
N TYR A 200 5.10 15.10 8.70
CA TYR A 200 3.70 15.10 9.09
C TYR A 200 3.40 16.25 10.06
N THR A 201 2.14 16.65 10.10
CA THR A 201 1.56 17.47 11.18
C THR A 201 0.51 16.64 11.94
N HIS A 202 0.09 17.11 13.11
CA HIS A 202 -1.04 16.53 13.84
C HIS A 202 -2.22 17.50 13.79
N ILE A 203 -3.46 16.99 13.71
CA ILE A 203 -4.67 17.82 13.59
C ILE A 203 -4.83 18.86 14.71
N SER A 204 -4.25 18.63 15.89
CA SER A 204 -4.29 19.59 17.01
C SER A 204 -3.42 20.83 16.78
N SER A 205 -2.46 20.76 15.86
CA SER A 205 -1.58 21.89 15.52
C SER A 205 -2.19 22.79 14.44
N VAL A 206 -3.37 22.43 13.92
CA VAL A 206 -4.04 23.17 12.85
C VAL A 206 -5.05 24.15 13.43
N ASP A 207 -4.86 25.43 13.13
CA ASP A 207 -5.71 26.51 13.63
C ASP A 207 -6.93 26.73 12.71
N ILE A 208 -8.11 26.35 13.20
CA ILE A 208 -9.41 26.55 12.55
C ILE A 208 -10.39 27.06 13.59
N ASN A 209 -10.98 28.22 13.36
CA ASN A 209 -11.95 28.81 14.28
C ASN A 209 -13.37 28.26 14.07
N ASP A 210 -14.27 28.55 15.00
CA ASP A 210 -15.65 28.02 14.96
C ASP A 210 -16.49 28.62 13.83
N GLU A 211 -16.24 29.86 13.42
CA GLU A 211 -16.94 30.51 12.30
C GLU A 211 -16.60 29.83 10.96
N GLU A 212 -15.33 29.54 10.74
CA GLU A 212 -14.83 28.80 9.59
C GLU A 212 -15.34 27.36 9.58
N ARG A 213 -15.37 26.71 10.75
CA ARG A 213 -15.96 25.38 10.91
C ARG A 213 -17.42 25.37 10.47
N ALA A 214 -18.20 26.37 10.88
CA ALA A 214 -19.59 26.51 10.48
C ALA A 214 -19.73 26.81 8.98
N ALA A 215 -18.91 27.71 8.43
CA ALA A 215 -18.92 28.07 7.01
C ALA A 215 -18.61 26.87 6.10
N ILE A 216 -17.58 26.09 6.42
CA ILE A 216 -17.19 24.89 5.67
C ILE A 216 -18.26 23.81 5.77
N THR A 217 -18.82 23.59 6.96
CA THR A 217 -19.91 22.62 7.16
C THR A 217 -21.12 22.97 6.29
N ASN A 218 -21.51 24.25 6.26
CA ASN A 218 -22.61 24.74 5.44
C ASN A 218 -22.32 24.61 3.94
N TYR A 219 -21.10 24.97 3.51
CA TYR A 219 -20.66 24.83 2.12
C TYR A 219 -20.77 23.38 1.64
N VAL A 220 -20.22 22.42 2.40
CA VAL A 220 -20.26 21.00 2.04
C VAL A 220 -21.69 20.49 1.97
N ALA A 221 -22.54 20.86 2.93
CA ALA A 221 -23.95 20.47 2.92
C ALA A 221 -24.71 21.04 1.72
N MET A 222 -24.44 22.29 1.32
CA MET A 222 -25.05 22.90 0.14
C MET A 222 -24.58 22.27 -1.17
N ALA A 223 -23.26 22.04 -1.31
CA ALA A 223 -22.69 21.37 -2.48
C ALA A 223 -23.26 19.96 -2.63
N TYR A 224 -23.33 19.19 -1.54
CA TYR A 224 -23.92 17.87 -1.52
C TYR A 224 -25.41 17.88 -1.92
N ARG A 225 -26.22 18.82 -1.39
CA ARG A 225 -27.64 18.94 -1.79
C ARG A 225 -27.82 19.26 -3.27
N LYS A 226 -26.90 20.01 -3.86
CA LYS A 226 -26.98 20.44 -5.26
C LYS A 226 -26.49 19.37 -6.23
N CYS A 227 -25.37 18.73 -5.93
CA CYS A 227 -24.63 17.88 -6.87
C CYS A 227 -24.53 16.42 -6.44
N GLY A 228 -24.95 16.07 -5.23
CA GLY A 228 -24.72 14.74 -4.62
C GLY A 228 -23.30 14.52 -4.11
N TYR A 229 -22.41 15.51 -4.25
CA TYR A 229 -21.05 15.48 -3.72
C TYR A 229 -20.52 16.90 -3.47
N ALA A 230 -19.44 17.00 -2.70
CA ALA A 230 -18.62 18.21 -2.60
C ALA A 230 -17.20 17.91 -3.08
N SER A 231 -16.56 18.89 -3.72
CA SER A 231 -15.16 18.81 -4.12
C SER A 231 -14.28 19.33 -2.98
N LEU A 232 -13.33 18.52 -2.53
CA LEU A 232 -12.35 18.93 -1.50
C LEU A 232 -11.48 20.11 -1.99
N SER A 233 -11.28 20.24 -3.30
CA SER A 233 -10.51 21.33 -3.88
C SER A 233 -11.21 22.69 -3.73
N ASP A 234 -12.54 22.68 -3.73
CA ASP A 234 -13.37 23.89 -3.80
C ASP A 234 -13.82 24.37 -2.42
N ILE A 235 -13.40 23.67 -1.35
CA ILE A 235 -13.68 24.08 0.03
C ILE A 235 -13.07 25.48 0.26
N PRO A 236 -13.87 26.45 0.75
CA PRO A 236 -13.38 27.77 1.06
C PRO A 236 -12.51 27.72 2.32
N LEU A 237 -11.19 27.72 2.13
CA LEU A 237 -10.24 27.70 3.25
C LEU A 237 -10.00 29.10 3.84
N GLY A 238 -10.19 30.18 3.06
CA GLY A 238 -10.03 31.55 3.55
C GLY A 238 -8.70 31.78 4.28
N GLU A 239 -8.76 32.42 5.45
CA GLU A 239 -7.62 32.75 6.29
C GLU A 239 -6.97 31.52 6.98
N ILE A 240 -7.59 30.34 6.94
CA ILE A 240 -6.99 29.10 7.49
C ILE A 240 -5.62 28.86 6.86
N VAL A 241 -5.47 29.11 5.56
CA VAL A 241 -4.19 28.91 4.86
C VAL A 241 -3.11 29.85 5.41
N GLU A 242 -3.47 31.09 5.74
CA GLU A 242 -2.53 32.10 6.26
C GLU A 242 -2.11 31.79 7.69
N ARG A 243 -3.04 31.36 8.55
CA ARG A 243 -2.75 30.99 9.94
C ARG A 243 -1.99 29.66 10.07
N ASN A 244 -1.99 28.84 9.02
CA ASN A 244 -1.28 27.55 8.96
C ASN A 244 -0.17 27.57 7.89
N CYS A 245 0.60 28.66 7.81
CA CYS A 245 1.55 28.92 6.73
C CYS A 245 2.71 27.92 6.62
N GLU A 246 2.99 27.15 7.68
CA GLU A 246 3.99 26.07 7.68
C GLU A 246 3.50 24.81 6.93
N LEU A 247 2.18 24.69 6.72
CA LEU A 247 1.56 23.55 6.07
C LEU A 247 1.39 23.77 4.57
N THR A 248 1.53 22.69 3.80
CA THR A 248 1.15 22.72 2.39
C THR A 248 -0.37 22.87 2.25
N LEU A 249 -0.82 23.46 1.14
CA LEU A 249 -2.27 23.56 0.84
C LEU A 249 -2.97 22.20 0.89
N THR A 250 -2.28 21.13 0.48
CA THR A 250 -2.79 19.76 0.56
C THR A 250 -2.96 19.30 2.01
N ALA A 251 -1.98 19.59 2.88
CA ALA A 251 -2.08 19.28 4.30
C ALA A 251 -3.23 20.05 4.97
N VAL A 252 -3.37 21.35 4.67
CA VAL A 252 -4.49 22.16 5.18
C VAL A 252 -5.83 21.54 4.75
N ARG A 253 -6.02 21.23 3.45
CA ARG A 253 -7.25 20.58 2.96
C ARG A 253 -7.54 19.25 3.66
N ASN A 254 -6.51 18.43 3.85
CA ASN A 254 -6.64 17.14 4.52
C ASN A 254 -7.00 17.32 6.00
N ALA A 255 -6.35 18.25 6.70
CA ALA A 255 -6.66 18.56 8.09
C ALA A 255 -8.08 19.10 8.23
N THR A 256 -8.49 20.04 7.38
CA THR A 256 -9.87 20.56 7.33
C THR A 256 -10.88 19.43 7.16
N PHE A 257 -10.60 18.45 6.29
CA PHE A 257 -11.45 17.29 6.13
C PHE A 257 -11.56 16.48 7.43
N GLU A 258 -10.44 16.08 8.03
CA GLU A 258 -10.45 15.24 9.23
C GLU A 258 -11.05 15.96 10.45
N ILE A 259 -10.84 17.28 10.58
CA ILE A 259 -11.31 18.09 11.71
C ILE A 259 -12.81 18.44 11.62
N ILE A 260 -13.34 18.69 10.42
CA ILE A 260 -14.68 19.27 10.24
C ILE A 260 -15.65 18.30 9.54
N ILE A 261 -15.18 17.57 8.54
CA ILE A 261 -16.03 16.90 7.54
C ILE A 261 -16.17 15.41 7.83
N ALA A 262 -15.11 14.77 8.34
CA ALA A 262 -14.99 13.32 8.52
C ALA A 262 -16.01 12.68 9.47
N ASP A 263 -16.69 13.47 10.30
CA ASP A 263 -17.78 12.98 11.16
C ASP A 263 -18.98 12.49 10.32
N LYS A 264 -19.40 13.28 9.32
CA LYS A 264 -20.64 13.05 8.55
C LYS A 264 -20.41 12.52 7.14
N TYR A 265 -19.21 12.71 6.61
CA TYR A 265 -18.89 12.40 5.21
C TYR A 265 -17.66 11.50 5.11
N ASP A 266 -17.59 10.75 4.03
CA ASP A 266 -16.40 10.04 3.57
C ASP A 266 -15.83 10.74 2.32
N ARG A 267 -14.61 10.35 1.95
CA ARG A 267 -13.98 10.83 0.71
C ARG A 267 -13.38 9.70 -0.12
N ARG A 268 -13.42 9.88 -1.44
CA ARG A 268 -12.71 9.07 -2.45
C ARG A 268 -11.91 10.00 -3.34
N GLY A 269 -10.60 10.05 -3.13
CA GLY A 269 -9.76 11.11 -3.69
C GLY A 269 -10.22 12.48 -3.18
N LYS A 270 -10.56 13.38 -4.08
CA LYS A 270 -11.09 14.72 -3.76
C LYS A 270 -12.62 14.79 -3.71
N ILE A 271 -13.33 13.69 -3.96
CA ILE A 271 -14.80 13.64 -3.91
C ILE A 271 -15.24 13.38 -2.47
N VAL A 272 -16.01 14.30 -1.89
CA VAL A 272 -16.62 14.17 -0.56
C VAL A 272 -18.09 13.79 -0.71
N MET A 273 -18.51 12.72 -0.04
CA MET A 273 -19.86 12.15 -0.12
C MET A 273 -20.34 11.68 1.24
N SER A 274 -21.66 11.53 1.40
CA SER A 274 -22.21 11.03 2.67
C SER A 274 -21.71 9.61 2.95
N LYS A 275 -21.54 9.26 4.22
CA LYS A 275 -21.12 7.91 4.60
C LYS A 275 -22.12 6.87 4.09
N GLY A 276 -21.61 5.84 3.42
CA GLY A 276 -22.42 4.79 2.80
C GLY A 276 -22.92 5.10 1.39
N ASP A 277 -22.62 6.27 0.84
CA ASP A 277 -22.95 6.58 -0.56
C ASP A 277 -22.09 5.78 -1.55
N THR A 278 -22.69 5.45 -2.69
CA THR A 278 -22.08 4.66 -3.76
C THR A 278 -21.70 5.48 -4.98
N LEU A 279 -21.97 6.80 -4.97
CA LEU A 279 -21.59 7.68 -6.07
C LEU A 279 -20.10 7.49 -6.43
N ASP A 280 -19.83 7.31 -7.72
CA ASP A 280 -18.48 7.08 -8.22
C ASP A 280 -18.06 8.18 -9.20
N ALA A 281 -16.75 8.28 -9.43
CA ALA A 281 -16.18 9.26 -10.35
C ALA A 281 -16.78 9.11 -11.76
N LEU A 282 -17.05 7.88 -12.21
CA LEU A 282 -17.63 7.63 -13.53
C LEU A 282 -19.03 8.24 -13.68
N SER A 283 -19.87 8.15 -12.66
CA SER A 283 -21.22 8.73 -12.66
C SER A 283 -21.19 10.25 -12.72
N ILE A 284 -20.30 10.87 -11.93
CA ILE A 284 -20.08 12.33 -11.97
C ILE A 284 -19.55 12.75 -13.34
N MET A 285 -18.59 12.02 -13.91
CA MET A 285 -18.06 12.29 -15.25
C MET A 285 -19.15 12.18 -16.33
N LYS A 286 -20.06 11.20 -16.23
CA LYS A 286 -21.18 11.07 -17.17
C LYS A 286 -22.13 12.26 -17.08
N GLU A 287 -22.45 12.71 -15.88
CA GLU A 287 -23.32 13.88 -15.69
C GLU A 287 -22.67 15.15 -16.22
N HIS A 288 -21.37 15.34 -15.96
CA HIS A 288 -20.61 16.43 -16.57
C HIS A 288 -20.67 16.38 -18.10
N CYS A 289 -20.44 15.21 -18.71
CA CYS A 289 -20.53 15.05 -20.16
C CYS A 289 -21.92 15.43 -20.72
N ARG A 290 -23.02 15.19 -19.99
CA ARG A 290 -24.38 15.57 -20.43
C ARG A 290 -24.57 17.08 -20.54
N SER A 291 -23.82 17.86 -19.76
CA SER A 291 -23.88 19.32 -19.78
C SER A 291 -23.07 19.96 -20.92
N LEU A 292 -22.25 19.16 -21.63
CA LEU A 292 -21.34 19.64 -22.65
C LEU A 292 -21.94 19.50 -24.04
N GLU A 293 -21.82 20.55 -24.85
CA GLU A 293 -22.20 20.51 -26.27
C GLU A 293 -21.06 20.01 -27.17
N LYS A 294 -19.83 20.39 -26.82
CA LYS A 294 -18.57 20.02 -27.50
C LYS A 294 -17.46 20.05 -26.46
N CYS A 295 -16.56 19.07 -26.51
CA CYS A 295 -15.36 19.08 -25.69
C CYS A 295 -14.23 18.26 -26.31
N THR A 296 -13.02 18.43 -25.79
CA THR A 296 -11.85 17.62 -26.12
C THR A 296 -11.64 16.50 -25.11
N LEU A 297 -10.89 15.45 -25.49
CA LEU A 297 -10.49 14.40 -24.56
C LEU A 297 -9.60 14.97 -23.46
N GLN A 298 -8.77 15.97 -23.79
CA GLN A 298 -7.92 16.62 -22.81
C GLN A 298 -8.72 17.39 -21.75
N GLU A 299 -9.82 18.06 -22.13
CA GLU A 299 -10.73 18.71 -21.18
C GLU A 299 -11.35 17.69 -20.22
N LEU A 300 -11.84 16.55 -20.75
CA LEU A 300 -12.39 15.49 -19.90
C LEU A 300 -11.33 14.88 -18.97
N LEU A 301 -10.08 14.73 -19.43
CA LEU A 301 -8.96 14.26 -18.60
C LEU A 301 -8.58 15.25 -17.50
N ASN A 302 -8.65 16.55 -17.80
CA ASN A 302 -8.37 17.60 -16.81
C ASN A 302 -9.46 17.64 -15.74
N PHE A 303 -10.73 17.57 -16.14
CA PHE A 303 -11.85 17.54 -15.21
C PHE A 303 -11.79 16.32 -14.27
N GLU A 304 -11.42 15.13 -14.75
CA GLU A 304 -11.22 13.97 -13.87
C GLU A 304 -10.07 14.16 -12.88
N ARG A 305 -8.97 14.77 -13.31
CA ARG A 305 -7.85 15.08 -12.40
C ARG A 305 -8.21 16.08 -11.32
N GLU A 306 -9.04 17.05 -11.65
CA GLU A 306 -9.59 18.00 -10.68
C GLU A 306 -10.53 17.29 -9.69
N LEU A 307 -11.36 16.37 -10.20
CA LEU A 307 -12.36 15.62 -9.44
C LEU A 307 -11.75 14.55 -8.50
N THR A 308 -10.80 13.75 -8.98
CA THR A 308 -10.26 12.59 -8.23
C THR A 308 -8.91 12.91 -7.60
N GLY A 309 -8.12 13.79 -8.21
CA GLY A 309 -6.71 14.03 -7.87
C GLY A 309 -5.74 13.10 -8.59
N GLU A 310 -6.24 12.10 -9.30
CA GLU A 310 -5.47 11.13 -10.05
C GLU A 310 -5.74 11.29 -11.56
N ALA A 311 -5.06 10.52 -12.41
CA ALA A 311 -5.24 10.62 -13.87
C ALA A 311 -5.62 9.25 -14.44
N HIS A 312 -6.90 8.92 -14.38
CA HIS A 312 -7.43 7.67 -14.90
C HIS A 312 -7.95 7.86 -16.32
N ARG A 313 -7.14 7.53 -17.33
CA ARG A 313 -7.55 7.71 -18.74
C ARG A 313 -8.87 7.00 -19.10
N TRP A 314 -9.21 5.91 -18.42
CA TRP A 314 -10.39 5.11 -18.76
C TRP A 314 -11.71 5.78 -18.33
N ILE A 315 -11.76 6.50 -17.20
CA ILE A 315 -13.01 7.08 -16.68
C ILE A 315 -13.56 8.16 -17.63
N PRO A 316 -12.77 9.17 -18.05
CA PRO A 316 -13.24 10.22 -18.96
C PRO A 316 -13.63 9.67 -20.31
N MET A 317 -12.87 8.69 -20.82
CA MET A 317 -13.16 8.09 -22.12
C MET A 317 -14.43 7.24 -22.08
N GLU A 318 -14.65 6.46 -21.02
CA GLU A 318 -15.87 5.66 -20.87
C GLU A 318 -17.10 6.56 -20.70
N ALA A 319 -16.99 7.62 -19.88
CA ALA A 319 -18.06 8.61 -19.73
C ALA A 319 -18.38 9.30 -21.05
N GLY A 320 -17.37 9.81 -21.75
CA GLY A 320 -17.51 10.46 -23.05
C GLY A 320 -18.11 9.53 -24.10
N ASN A 321 -17.62 8.29 -24.21
CA ASN A 321 -18.16 7.30 -25.15
C ASN A 321 -19.58 6.83 -24.79
N THR A 322 -20.02 6.97 -23.54
CA THR A 322 -21.38 6.61 -23.10
C THR A 322 -22.40 7.71 -23.38
N VAL A 323 -21.97 8.98 -23.33
CA VAL A 323 -22.87 10.14 -23.32
C VAL A 323 -22.76 11.02 -24.57
N LEU A 324 -21.56 11.13 -25.14
CA LEU A 324 -21.26 11.97 -26.30
C LEU A 324 -20.92 11.12 -27.52
N VAL A 325 -20.73 11.77 -28.66
CA VAL A 325 -20.28 11.17 -29.91
C VAL A 325 -18.87 11.64 -30.20
N ARG A 326 -17.94 10.69 -30.25
CA ARG A 326 -16.55 10.98 -30.57
C ARG A 326 -16.36 11.03 -32.07
N ILE A 327 -15.97 12.18 -32.60
CA ILE A 327 -15.84 12.38 -34.04
C ILE A 327 -14.41 12.22 -34.56
N ASP A 328 -13.41 12.34 -33.69
CA ASP A 328 -12.01 12.15 -34.03
C ASP A 328 -11.19 11.69 -32.80
N LYS A 329 -9.84 11.77 -32.90
CA LYS A 329 -8.94 11.35 -31.81
C LYS A 329 -9.13 12.16 -30.53
N ASP A 330 -9.60 13.39 -30.59
CA ASP A 330 -9.66 14.31 -29.46
C ASP A 330 -11.06 14.91 -29.25
N THR A 331 -11.90 15.05 -30.29
CA THR A 331 -13.15 15.79 -30.18
C THR A 331 -14.37 14.91 -29.89
N TYR A 332 -15.20 15.34 -28.93
CA TYR A 332 -16.54 14.83 -28.64
C TYR A 332 -17.59 15.91 -28.92
N LEU A 333 -18.76 15.49 -29.38
CA LEU A 333 -19.94 16.31 -29.63
C LEU A 333 -21.17 15.72 -28.96
N ALA A 334 -22.11 16.59 -28.56
CA ALA A 334 -23.44 16.18 -28.15
C ALA A 334 -24.22 15.57 -29.32
N ASP A 335 -25.15 14.67 -28.99
CA ASP A 335 -25.92 13.90 -29.98
C ASP A 335 -26.66 14.77 -31.01
N LYS A 336 -27.07 15.99 -30.63
CA LYS A 336 -27.78 16.94 -31.51
C LYS A 336 -26.97 17.37 -32.74
N TYR A 337 -25.65 17.13 -32.76
CA TYR A 337 -24.77 17.46 -33.90
C TYR A 337 -24.57 16.30 -34.88
N VAL A 338 -25.22 15.16 -34.64
CA VAL A 338 -25.21 14.01 -35.56
C VAL A 338 -26.63 13.55 -35.87
N HIS A 339 -26.82 13.06 -37.10
CA HIS A 339 -28.10 12.57 -37.59
C HIS A 339 -27.95 11.11 -38.01
N PHE A 340 -28.20 10.20 -37.07
CA PHE A 340 -28.08 8.77 -37.34
C PHE A 340 -29.43 8.14 -37.76
N ASN A 341 -29.55 7.81 -39.04
CA ASN A 341 -30.60 6.91 -39.51
C ASN A 341 -30.16 5.46 -39.26
N ALA A 342 -30.61 4.88 -38.14
CA ALA A 342 -30.11 3.59 -37.68
C ALA A 342 -30.36 2.45 -38.67
N ASP A 343 -31.48 2.47 -39.40
CA ASP A 343 -31.83 1.39 -40.32
C ASP A 343 -30.90 1.37 -41.54
N ILE A 344 -30.65 2.55 -42.15
CA ILE A 344 -29.75 2.69 -43.30
C ILE A 344 -28.29 2.43 -42.90
N ILE A 345 -27.87 2.95 -41.73
CA ILE A 345 -26.49 2.76 -41.26
C ILE A 345 -26.25 1.29 -40.92
N ASP A 346 -27.20 0.61 -40.27
CA ASP A 346 -27.06 -0.82 -39.98
C ASP A 346 -27.04 -1.67 -41.26
N GLU A 347 -27.76 -1.29 -42.31
CA GLU A 347 -27.64 -1.91 -43.63
C GLU A 347 -26.25 -1.71 -44.23
N ALA A 348 -25.72 -0.48 -44.18
CA ALA A 348 -24.36 -0.18 -44.65
C ALA A 348 -23.31 -1.01 -43.90
N ILE A 349 -23.39 -1.11 -42.57
CA ILE A 349 -22.51 -1.98 -41.77
C ILE A 349 -22.66 -3.45 -42.17
N GLY A 350 -23.88 -3.90 -42.43
CA GLY A 350 -24.18 -5.26 -42.89
C GLY A 350 -23.54 -5.65 -44.22
N LEU A 351 -23.18 -4.67 -45.08
CA LEU A 351 -22.41 -4.91 -46.29
C LEU A 351 -20.98 -5.39 -45.99
N PHE A 352 -20.39 -4.94 -44.88
CA PHE A 352 -19.02 -5.29 -44.48
C PHE A 352 -19.00 -6.50 -43.53
N VAL A 353 -19.88 -6.54 -42.53
CA VAL A 353 -19.92 -7.61 -41.51
C VAL A 353 -20.63 -8.84 -42.07
N LYS A 354 -19.93 -9.68 -42.82
CA LYS A 354 -20.52 -10.91 -43.42
C LYS A 354 -20.80 -12.03 -42.42
N GLY A 355 -19.98 -12.15 -41.37
CA GLY A 355 -20.17 -13.08 -40.27
C GLY A 355 -20.82 -12.44 -39.04
N ASP A 356 -20.48 -12.97 -37.87
CA ASP A 356 -20.99 -12.49 -36.57
C ASP A 356 -20.30 -11.22 -36.07
N TYR A 357 -19.06 -10.99 -36.49
CA TYR A 357 -18.28 -9.84 -36.07
C TYR A 357 -17.24 -9.45 -37.14
N LEU A 358 -16.74 -8.22 -37.03
CA LEU A 358 -15.63 -7.72 -37.83
C LEU A 358 -14.80 -6.72 -36.99
N PRO A 359 -13.46 -6.78 -37.00
CA PRO A 359 -12.63 -5.77 -36.36
C PRO A 359 -12.96 -4.38 -36.88
N LEU A 360 -13.02 -3.39 -35.98
CA LEU A 360 -13.31 -2.01 -36.36
C LEU A 360 -12.32 -1.49 -37.41
N LYS A 361 -11.04 -1.83 -37.29
CA LYS A 361 -10.00 -1.42 -38.26
C LYS A 361 -10.16 -2.02 -39.67
N SER A 362 -10.99 -3.04 -39.84
CA SER A 362 -11.26 -3.62 -41.16
C SER A 362 -12.18 -2.72 -42.01
N PHE A 363 -12.81 -1.70 -41.42
CA PHE A 363 -13.56 -0.69 -42.16
C PHE A 363 -12.60 0.34 -42.76
N THR A 364 -12.26 0.19 -44.04
CA THR A 364 -11.32 1.07 -44.75
C THR A 364 -12.00 2.13 -45.62
N THR A 365 -13.31 2.01 -45.85
CA THR A 365 -14.11 2.95 -46.65
C THR A 365 -15.51 3.13 -46.06
N PHE A 366 -16.07 4.33 -46.25
CA PHE A 366 -17.38 4.72 -45.74
C PHE A 366 -18.34 5.19 -46.85
N GLY A 367 -18.04 4.91 -48.13
CA GLY A 367 -18.86 5.39 -49.26
C GLY A 367 -20.31 4.89 -49.29
N ALA A 368 -20.61 3.78 -48.59
CA ALA A 368 -21.97 3.26 -48.45
C ALA A 368 -22.76 3.87 -47.28
N PHE A 369 -22.11 4.66 -46.42
CA PHE A 369 -22.76 5.25 -45.25
C PHE A 369 -23.49 6.55 -45.63
N PRO A 370 -24.72 6.77 -45.12
CA PRO A 370 -25.47 7.99 -45.40
C PRO A 370 -24.81 9.20 -44.73
N ASP A 371 -25.10 10.41 -45.20
CA ASP A 371 -24.72 11.62 -44.47
C ASP A 371 -25.31 11.61 -43.06
N CYS A 372 -24.49 11.95 -42.06
CA CYS A 372 -24.89 12.07 -40.67
C CYS A 372 -24.59 13.45 -40.07
N GLY A 373 -24.23 14.42 -40.91
CA GLY A 373 -23.77 15.76 -40.50
C GLY A 373 -22.30 15.82 -40.10
N GLN A 374 -21.59 14.69 -40.10
CA GLN A 374 -20.16 14.57 -39.80
C GLN A 374 -19.50 13.60 -40.80
N THR A 375 -18.20 13.79 -41.07
CA THR A 375 -17.44 12.90 -41.95
C THR A 375 -17.19 11.55 -41.29
N TRP A 376 -17.79 10.49 -41.82
CA TRP A 376 -17.60 9.14 -41.33
C TRP A 376 -16.13 8.73 -41.23
N ASN A 377 -15.82 8.15 -40.07
CA ASN A 377 -14.53 7.56 -39.77
C ASN A 377 -14.72 6.51 -38.66
N LEU A 378 -13.63 5.85 -38.26
CA LEU A 378 -13.67 4.79 -37.24
C LEU A 378 -14.19 5.27 -35.88
N PHE A 379 -13.96 6.53 -35.48
CA PHE A 379 -14.44 7.08 -34.19
C PHE A 379 -15.95 7.26 -34.19
N ILE A 380 -16.51 7.78 -35.29
CA ILE A 380 -17.96 7.94 -35.44
C ILE A 380 -18.63 6.58 -35.52
N LEU A 381 -18.06 5.63 -36.28
CA LEU A 381 -18.58 4.27 -36.37
C LEU A 381 -18.54 3.54 -35.02
N GLU A 382 -17.47 3.70 -34.24
CA GLU A 382 -17.41 3.21 -32.86
C GLU A 382 -18.52 3.81 -32.01
N SER A 383 -18.65 5.14 -32.01
CA SER A 383 -19.67 5.86 -31.23
C SER A 383 -21.09 5.42 -31.61
N TYR A 384 -21.37 5.26 -32.90
CA TYR A 384 -22.63 4.75 -33.41
C TYR A 384 -22.93 3.34 -32.89
N CYS A 385 -21.98 2.41 -33.01
CA CYS A 385 -22.15 1.02 -32.60
C CYS A 385 -22.22 0.84 -31.07
N ARG A 386 -21.69 1.78 -30.29
CA ARG A 386 -21.82 1.76 -28.82
C ARG A 386 -23.23 2.10 -28.34
N ARG A 387 -23.92 3.03 -29.02
CA ARG A 387 -25.12 3.68 -28.44
C ARG A 387 -26.37 3.63 -29.32
N PHE A 388 -26.22 3.66 -30.65
CA PHE A 388 -27.33 3.96 -31.56
C PHE A 388 -27.75 2.79 -32.44
N SER A 389 -26.82 1.89 -32.80
CA SER A 389 -27.12 0.76 -33.67
C SER A 389 -28.18 -0.18 -33.07
N ARG A 390 -29.08 -0.67 -33.93
CA ARG A 390 -30.10 -1.66 -33.54
C ARG A 390 -29.59 -3.08 -33.74
N LYS A 391 -28.81 -3.33 -34.80
CA LYS A 391 -28.32 -4.67 -35.20
C LYS A 391 -26.91 -4.98 -34.69
N PHE A 392 -26.10 -3.98 -34.37
CA PHE A 392 -24.70 -4.18 -33.97
C PHE A 392 -24.39 -3.56 -32.61
N ARG A 393 -23.36 -4.09 -31.95
CA ARG A 393 -22.75 -3.55 -30.74
C ARG A 393 -21.25 -3.43 -30.95
N PHE A 394 -20.62 -2.46 -30.30
CA PHE A 394 -19.16 -2.40 -30.22
C PHE A 394 -18.65 -3.18 -29.00
N GLY A 395 -17.62 -4.01 -29.19
CA GLY A 395 -16.93 -4.71 -28.13
C GLY A 395 -15.44 -4.38 -28.11
N THR A 396 -14.86 -4.29 -26.91
CA THR A 396 -13.42 -4.12 -26.70
C THR A 396 -13.03 -4.65 -25.31
N PRO A 397 -11.80 -5.16 -25.09
CA PRO A 397 -11.35 -5.59 -23.75
C PRO A 397 -11.14 -4.39 -22.82
N SER A 398 -10.82 -3.22 -23.37
CA SER A 398 -10.64 -1.99 -22.61
C SER A 398 -10.84 -0.76 -23.50
N VAL A 399 -11.21 0.35 -22.86
CA VAL A 399 -11.32 1.64 -23.53
C VAL A 399 -9.97 2.06 -24.09
N ASN A 400 -9.94 2.49 -25.34
CA ASN A 400 -8.71 2.82 -26.04
C ASN A 400 -8.93 3.94 -27.07
N SER A 401 -7.84 4.58 -27.50
CA SER A 401 -7.87 5.62 -28.54
C SER A 401 -7.23 5.14 -29.85
N ARG A 402 -7.24 3.83 -30.09
CA ARG A 402 -6.56 3.22 -31.26
C ARG A 402 -7.52 2.55 -32.22
N ASN A 403 -8.82 2.80 -32.05
CA ASN A 403 -9.90 2.15 -32.79
C ASN A 403 -9.75 0.62 -32.73
N ALA A 404 -9.31 0.11 -31.57
CA ALA A 404 -9.18 -1.31 -31.32
C ALA A 404 -10.47 -1.83 -30.68
N GLY A 405 -10.96 -2.94 -31.21
CA GLY A 405 -12.29 -3.45 -30.92
C GLY A 405 -12.92 -4.12 -32.14
N ALA A 406 -14.08 -4.70 -31.94
CA ALA A 406 -14.86 -5.31 -33.01
C ALA A 406 -16.31 -4.79 -33.00
N ILE A 407 -16.89 -4.69 -34.19
CA ILE A 407 -18.32 -4.53 -34.39
C ILE A 407 -18.92 -5.92 -34.45
N ILE A 408 -19.89 -6.18 -33.58
CA ILE A 408 -20.43 -7.50 -33.30
C ILE A 408 -21.94 -7.44 -33.54
N ARG A 409 -22.51 -8.39 -34.28
CA ARG A 409 -23.97 -8.51 -34.40
C ARG A 409 -24.56 -8.75 -33.02
N LYS A 410 -25.65 -8.06 -32.66
CA LYS A 410 -26.31 -8.29 -31.37
C LYS A 410 -26.89 -9.70 -31.21
N SER A 411 -27.14 -10.40 -32.33
CA SER A 411 -27.50 -11.81 -32.34
C SER A 411 -26.36 -12.75 -31.96
N CYS A 412 -25.11 -12.28 -32.00
CA CYS A 412 -23.94 -13.06 -31.61
C CYS A 412 -23.82 -13.12 -30.08
N GLY A 413 -23.97 -14.33 -29.54
CA GLY A 413 -23.88 -14.62 -28.12
C GLY A 413 -22.46 -14.70 -27.56
N MET A 414 -21.43 -14.55 -28.41
CA MET A 414 -20.04 -14.65 -27.97
C MET A 414 -19.62 -13.47 -27.08
N ASP A 415 -18.87 -13.77 -26.04
CA ASP A 415 -18.11 -12.77 -25.30
C ASP A 415 -16.88 -12.31 -26.11
N TYR A 416 -16.21 -11.26 -25.62
CA TYR A 416 -15.09 -10.69 -26.36
C TYR A 416 -13.85 -11.60 -26.37
N THR A 417 -13.66 -12.42 -25.33
CA THR A 417 -12.57 -13.41 -25.26
C THR A 417 -12.79 -14.52 -26.27
N GLU A 418 -14.03 -15.00 -26.42
CA GLU A 418 -14.45 -15.98 -27.43
C GLU A 418 -14.24 -15.44 -28.84
N ILE A 419 -14.59 -14.18 -29.10
CA ILE A 419 -14.32 -13.52 -30.40
C ILE A 419 -12.82 -13.53 -30.72
N MET A 420 -11.97 -13.14 -29.76
CA MET A 420 -10.52 -13.19 -29.94
C MET A 420 -10.02 -14.62 -30.16
N THR A 421 -10.59 -15.59 -29.44
CA THR A 421 -10.27 -17.01 -29.56
C THR A 421 -10.61 -17.53 -30.95
N CYS A 422 -11.83 -17.29 -31.44
CA CYS A 422 -12.27 -17.65 -32.78
C CYS A 422 -11.39 -16.97 -33.86
N ALA A 423 -11.02 -15.71 -33.67
CA ALA A 423 -10.13 -15.01 -34.58
C ALA A 423 -8.73 -15.65 -34.64
N VAL A 424 -8.17 -16.06 -33.50
CA VAL A 424 -6.86 -16.73 -33.43
C VAL A 424 -6.92 -18.15 -33.99
N ALA A 425 -7.97 -18.90 -33.67
CA ALA A 425 -8.15 -20.27 -34.15
C ALA A 425 -8.20 -20.32 -35.68
N ASN A 426 -8.95 -19.40 -36.30
CA ASN A 426 -9.12 -19.29 -37.75
C ASN A 426 -7.93 -18.62 -38.47
N ALA A 427 -6.97 -18.03 -37.73
CA ALA A 427 -5.79 -17.43 -38.30
C ALA A 427 -4.62 -18.42 -38.34
N ASP A 428 -3.81 -18.38 -39.40
CA ASP A 428 -2.56 -19.15 -39.48
C ASP A 428 -1.46 -18.49 -38.65
N VAL A 429 -1.62 -18.52 -37.33
CA VAL A 429 -0.70 -17.90 -36.36
C VAL A 429 -0.19 -18.97 -35.40
N PRO A 430 1.13 -19.00 -35.12
CA PRO A 430 1.68 -19.88 -34.09
C PRO A 430 1.06 -19.60 -32.72
N LEU A 431 0.60 -20.64 -32.02
CA LEU A 431 -0.01 -20.56 -30.69
C LEU A 431 1.04 -20.32 -29.58
N LYS A 432 1.81 -19.23 -29.74
CA LYS A 432 2.78 -18.70 -28.77
C LYS A 432 2.34 -17.31 -28.36
N GLU A 433 2.49 -16.96 -27.08
CA GLU A 433 2.02 -15.69 -26.50
C GLU A 433 2.38 -14.46 -27.36
N ALA A 434 3.66 -14.34 -27.75
CA ALA A 434 4.14 -13.21 -28.54
C ALA A 434 3.51 -13.12 -29.94
N ALA A 435 3.30 -14.26 -30.61
CA ALA A 435 2.73 -14.30 -31.95
C ALA A 435 1.23 -13.99 -31.93
N VAL A 436 0.50 -14.61 -31.00
CA VAL A 436 -0.94 -14.35 -30.79
C VAL A 436 -1.19 -12.91 -30.38
N GLY A 437 -0.43 -12.39 -29.41
CA GLY A 437 -0.55 -10.99 -28.97
C GLY A 437 -0.25 -9.98 -30.09
N LYS A 438 0.75 -10.25 -30.93
CA LYS A 438 1.05 -9.44 -32.11
C LYS A 438 -0.10 -9.48 -33.13
N PHE A 439 -0.61 -10.66 -33.45
CA PHE A 439 -1.74 -10.83 -34.37
C PHE A 439 -2.99 -10.07 -33.92
N LEU A 440 -3.41 -10.24 -32.66
CA LEU A 440 -4.60 -9.57 -32.11
C LEU A 440 -4.46 -8.06 -32.17
N TYR A 441 -3.26 -7.55 -31.90
CA TYR A 441 -2.95 -6.13 -31.95
C TYR A 441 -2.95 -5.56 -33.39
N GLU A 442 -2.29 -6.24 -34.33
CA GLU A 442 -2.19 -5.80 -35.73
C GLU A 442 -3.54 -5.88 -36.44
N SER A 443 -4.31 -6.94 -36.18
CA SER A 443 -5.67 -7.12 -36.69
C SER A 443 -6.70 -6.18 -36.05
N GLY A 444 -6.31 -5.44 -35.00
CA GLY A 444 -7.15 -4.42 -34.38
C GLY A 444 -8.12 -4.92 -33.30
N TYR A 445 -7.99 -6.16 -32.82
CA TYR A 445 -8.80 -6.68 -31.70
C TYR A 445 -8.38 -6.08 -30.35
N THR A 446 -7.10 -5.73 -30.19
CA THR A 446 -6.57 -5.19 -28.94
C THR A 446 -5.78 -3.89 -29.15
N GLY A 447 -5.79 -3.01 -28.16
CA GLY A 447 -5.01 -1.75 -28.19
C GLY A 447 -3.53 -1.92 -27.86
N ARG A 448 -3.13 -3.10 -27.34
CA ARG A 448 -1.78 -3.45 -26.88
C ARG A 448 -1.41 -4.85 -27.37
N LYS A 449 -0.10 -5.10 -27.54
CA LYS A 449 0.43 -6.42 -27.94
C LYS A 449 0.32 -7.48 -26.84
N THR A 450 0.21 -7.04 -25.59
CA THR A 450 0.03 -7.92 -24.44
C THR A 450 -1.43 -7.87 -23.99
N THR A 451 -1.97 -9.03 -23.61
CA THR A 451 -3.29 -9.16 -23.00
C THR A 451 -3.20 -10.17 -21.86
N ALA A 452 -3.86 -9.90 -20.73
CA ALA A 452 -3.86 -10.79 -19.57
C ALA A 452 -4.49 -12.16 -19.87
N GLN A 453 -5.38 -12.21 -20.86
CA GLN A 453 -6.11 -13.42 -21.27
C GLN A 453 -5.39 -14.23 -22.35
N VAL A 454 -4.14 -13.90 -22.70
CA VAL A 454 -3.46 -14.52 -23.85
C VAL A 454 -3.34 -16.05 -23.72
N ASN A 455 -3.10 -16.55 -22.51
CA ASN A 455 -2.97 -17.98 -22.25
C ASN A 455 -4.31 -18.71 -22.36
N GLU A 456 -5.37 -18.13 -21.80
CA GLU A 456 -6.73 -18.64 -21.96
C GLU A 456 -7.15 -18.71 -23.45
N ILE A 457 -6.84 -17.67 -24.22
CA ILE A 457 -7.11 -17.60 -25.66
C ILE A 457 -6.34 -18.69 -26.41
N ILE A 458 -5.06 -18.89 -26.08
CA ILE A 458 -4.21 -19.92 -26.71
C ILE A 458 -4.76 -21.32 -26.48
N ASP A 459 -5.10 -21.66 -25.24
CA ASP A 459 -5.58 -22.99 -24.88
C ASP A 459 -6.92 -23.29 -25.54
N LYS A 460 -7.86 -22.34 -25.51
CA LYS A 460 -9.15 -22.47 -26.18
C LYS A 460 -8.99 -22.54 -27.70
N ALA A 461 -8.11 -21.72 -28.30
CA ALA A 461 -7.88 -21.74 -29.74
C ALA A 461 -7.25 -23.06 -30.21
N ARG A 462 -6.37 -23.68 -29.40
CA ARG A 462 -5.82 -25.02 -29.68
C ARG A 462 -6.94 -26.05 -29.76
N ALA A 463 -7.81 -26.08 -28.76
CA ALA A 463 -8.94 -27.02 -28.72
C ALA A 463 -9.91 -26.83 -29.90
N ILE A 464 -10.04 -25.61 -30.44
CA ILE A 464 -10.85 -25.37 -31.65
C ILE A 464 -10.14 -25.93 -32.89
N ARG A 465 -8.84 -25.67 -33.07
CA ARG A 465 -8.08 -26.19 -34.21
C ARG A 465 -8.08 -27.72 -34.24
N GLU A 466 -7.88 -28.37 -33.08
CA GLU A 466 -7.93 -29.84 -32.94
C GLU A 466 -9.30 -30.46 -33.25
N ARG A 467 -10.39 -29.66 -33.26
CA ARG A 467 -11.73 -30.12 -33.66
C ARG A 467 -12.06 -29.84 -35.12
N MET A 468 -11.28 -28.95 -35.76
CA MET A 468 -11.41 -28.61 -37.17
C MET A 468 -10.53 -29.48 -38.06
N ASP A 469 -9.42 -29.97 -37.50
CA ASP A 469 -8.59 -31.07 -38.00
C ASP A 469 -9.29 -32.43 -37.78
#